data_AF-A0A352JHL2-F1
#
_entry.id   AF-A0A352JHL2-F1
#
_cell.length_a   1.000
_cell.length_b   1.000
_cell.length_c   1.000
_cell.angle_alpha   90.00
_cell.angle_beta   90.00
_cell.angle_gamma   90.00
#
_symmetry.space_group_name_H-M   'P 1'
#
loop_
_entity.id
_entity.type
_entity.pdbx_description
1 polymer ?
#
loop_
_entity_poly.entity_id
_entity_poly.type
_entity_poly.pdbx_seq_one_letter_code
_entity_poly.pdbx_strand_id
1 'polypeptide(L)'
;MTIPKIQLSLTNKKSVDGLRYQQLDIEILTSDRVINPSDMIGLELPTSVDTSGGVVISGRAPIWLYAYFVHELHPTKWVACFDPRISGGVVVATHSNQATIGQIIMESPSSEVQLCPALMIVGPPNSGKSVLSHALFQALLPENPHVYLQRAHWDGEGNWTLELGDEVQAEAMKVANKGALTAEFFPYHAQSILELRRHKSLVLVDIGGMVQPEKHPILEACSHYLIISAKTEEIDKWHEFCRDRGNLSTVAVI
;
A
#
# COMPACT_ATOMS: atom_id res chain seq x y z
N MET A 1 -23.16 -5.07 -25.92
CA MET A 1 -21.72 -4.71 -25.79
C MET A 1 -21.40 -4.73 -24.32
N THR A 2 -20.48 -5.59 -23.89
CA THR A 2 -20.02 -5.65 -22.50
C THR A 2 -19.19 -4.40 -22.20
N ILE A 3 -19.54 -3.68 -21.13
CA ILE A 3 -18.77 -2.52 -20.68
C ILE A 3 -17.39 -3.01 -20.22
N PRO A 4 -16.28 -2.41 -20.66
CA PRO A 4 -14.96 -2.83 -20.22
C PRO A 4 -14.83 -2.60 -18.70
N LYS A 5 -14.39 -3.64 -17.97
CA LYS A 5 -14.16 -3.57 -16.52
C LYS A 5 -12.72 -3.26 -16.16
N ILE A 6 -11.80 -3.48 -17.08
CA ILE A 6 -10.36 -3.28 -16.91
C ILE A 6 -9.91 -2.36 -18.03
N GLN A 7 -9.19 -1.31 -17.68
CA GLN A 7 -8.53 -0.42 -18.62
C GLN A 7 -7.02 -0.50 -18.40
N LEU A 8 -6.29 -0.50 -19.51
CA LEU A 8 -4.83 -0.52 -19.53
C LEU A 8 -4.34 0.77 -20.19
N SER A 9 -3.34 1.39 -19.59
CA SER A 9 -2.62 2.51 -20.19
C SER A 9 -1.12 2.27 -20.13
N LEU A 10 -0.42 2.68 -21.20
CA LEU A 10 1.03 2.49 -21.33
C LEU A 10 1.73 3.84 -21.36
N THR A 11 2.73 4.03 -20.51
CA THR A 11 3.53 5.25 -20.47
C THR A 11 5.02 4.92 -20.57
N ASN A 12 5.78 5.71 -21.33
CA ASN A 12 7.23 5.53 -21.40
C ASN A 12 7.89 6.26 -20.22
N LYS A 13 8.76 5.56 -19.49
CA LYS A 13 9.47 6.07 -18.33
C LYS A 13 10.97 5.82 -18.40
N LYS A 14 11.70 6.47 -17.51
CA LYS A 14 13.14 6.35 -17.34
C LYS A 14 13.46 6.21 -15.86
N SER A 15 14.24 5.19 -15.50
CA SER A 15 14.68 4.99 -14.13
C SER A 15 15.70 6.04 -13.72
N VAL A 16 15.99 6.12 -12.42
CA VAL A 16 17.05 6.98 -11.87
C VAL A 16 18.40 6.72 -12.57
N ASP A 17 18.74 5.46 -12.82
CA ASP A 17 19.98 5.04 -13.50
C ASP A 17 19.92 5.21 -15.03
N GLY A 18 18.82 5.74 -15.53
CA GLY A 18 18.60 6.06 -16.92
C GLY A 18 18.14 4.91 -17.82
N LEU A 19 17.78 3.77 -17.23
CA LEU A 19 17.18 2.64 -17.94
C LEU A 19 15.79 3.05 -18.45
N ARG A 20 15.55 2.92 -19.76
CA ARG A 20 14.23 3.17 -20.35
C ARG A 20 13.34 1.95 -20.19
N TYR A 21 12.09 2.18 -19.83
CA TYR A 21 11.08 1.13 -19.67
C TYR A 21 9.69 1.69 -19.97
N GLN A 22 8.71 0.80 -20.10
CA GLN A 22 7.30 1.18 -20.20
C GLN A 22 6.58 0.84 -18.90
N GLN A 23 5.70 1.70 -18.43
CA GLN A 23 4.80 1.37 -17.32
C GLN A 23 3.43 1.01 -17.88
N LEU A 24 2.95 -0.19 -17.57
CA LEU A 24 1.59 -0.64 -17.83
C LEU A 24 0.76 -0.40 -16.57
N ASP A 25 -0.10 0.61 -16.61
CA ASP A 25 -1.03 0.92 -15.52
C ASP A 25 -2.35 0.18 -15.73
N ILE A 26 -2.82 -0.48 -14.67
CA ILE A 26 -4.09 -1.22 -14.60
C ILE A 26 -5.10 -0.40 -13.81
N GLU A 27 -6.24 -0.11 -14.43
CA GLU A 27 -7.38 0.52 -13.79
C GLU A 27 -8.61 -0.40 -13.82
N ILE A 28 -9.20 -0.65 -12.66
CA ILE A 28 -10.49 -1.35 -12.54
C ILE A 28 -11.62 -0.33 -12.61
N LEU A 29 -12.45 -0.38 -13.65
CA LEU A 29 -13.49 0.61 -13.93
C LEU A 29 -14.81 0.36 -13.20
N THR A 30 -15.00 -0.81 -12.58
CA THR A 30 -16.20 -1.09 -11.81
C THR A 30 -16.24 -0.23 -10.55
N SER A 31 -17.41 0.32 -10.22
CA SER A 31 -17.58 1.24 -9.08
C SER A 31 -17.32 0.56 -7.73
N ASP A 32 -17.62 -0.74 -7.64
CA ASP A 32 -17.30 -1.58 -6.49
C ASP A 32 -15.87 -2.15 -6.52
N ARG A 33 -15.12 -1.87 -7.59
CA ARG A 33 -13.76 -2.39 -7.87
C ARG A 33 -13.69 -3.91 -7.89
N VAL A 34 -14.82 -4.60 -8.08
CA VAL A 34 -14.88 -6.06 -8.16
C VAL A 34 -14.70 -6.50 -9.60
N ILE A 35 -13.76 -7.43 -9.81
CA ILE A 35 -13.55 -8.15 -11.06
C ILE A 35 -13.45 -9.66 -10.77
N ASN A 36 -13.83 -10.47 -11.73
CA ASN A 36 -13.78 -11.92 -11.66
C ASN A 36 -12.73 -12.46 -12.65
N PRO A 37 -12.21 -13.68 -12.46
CA PRO A 37 -11.23 -14.27 -13.39
C PRO A 37 -11.73 -14.33 -14.85
N SER A 38 -13.04 -14.51 -15.08
CA SER A 38 -13.62 -14.51 -16.43
C SER A 38 -13.52 -13.16 -17.13
N ASP A 39 -13.30 -12.06 -16.40
CA ASP A 39 -13.12 -10.72 -16.96
C ASP A 39 -11.76 -10.57 -17.67
N MET A 40 -10.85 -11.55 -17.56
CA MET A 40 -9.62 -11.62 -18.37
C MET A 40 -9.84 -12.18 -19.78
N ILE A 41 -10.97 -12.85 -20.03
CA ILE A 41 -11.22 -13.48 -21.33
C ILE A 41 -11.33 -12.41 -22.41
N GLY A 42 -10.39 -12.41 -23.36
CA GLY A 42 -10.31 -11.41 -24.42
C GLY A 42 -9.70 -10.07 -23.99
N LEU A 43 -9.09 -10.00 -22.80
CA LEU A 43 -8.29 -8.85 -22.40
C LEU A 43 -6.98 -8.87 -23.20
N GLU A 44 -6.72 -7.83 -23.98
CA GLU A 44 -5.52 -7.71 -24.80
C GLU A 44 -4.60 -6.61 -24.26
N LEU A 45 -3.28 -6.84 -24.37
CA LEU A 45 -2.30 -5.79 -24.12
C LEU A 45 -2.43 -4.67 -25.17
N PRO A 46 -2.08 -3.41 -24.82
CA PRO A 46 -1.99 -2.35 -25.82
C PRO A 46 -1.05 -2.74 -26.97
N THR A 47 -1.49 -2.58 -28.22
CA THR A 47 -0.67 -2.93 -29.41
C THR A 47 0.62 -2.12 -29.53
N SER A 48 0.76 -1.06 -28.73
CA SER A 48 1.93 -0.19 -28.64
C SER A 48 3.02 -0.68 -27.66
N VAL A 49 2.88 -1.87 -27.05
CA VAL A 49 3.92 -2.44 -26.19
C VAL A 49 5.19 -2.69 -27.02
N ASP A 50 6.31 -2.16 -26.54
CA ASP A 50 7.65 -2.31 -27.12
C ASP A 50 8.40 -3.40 -26.37
N THR A 51 8.55 -4.56 -27.02
CA THR A 51 9.24 -5.72 -26.44
C THR A 51 10.76 -5.58 -26.40
N SER A 52 11.34 -4.52 -27.00
CA SER A 52 12.78 -4.28 -26.99
C SER A 52 13.31 -3.73 -25.67
N GLY A 53 12.42 -3.26 -24.79
CA GLY A 53 12.70 -2.79 -23.44
C GLY A 53 12.06 -3.68 -22.38
N GLY A 54 12.00 -3.19 -21.14
CA GLY A 54 11.25 -3.83 -20.07
C GLY A 54 9.98 -3.08 -19.71
N VAL A 55 9.12 -3.77 -18.96
CA VAL A 55 7.81 -3.25 -18.56
C VAL A 55 7.63 -3.35 -17.04
N VAL A 56 7.14 -2.26 -16.43
CA VAL A 56 6.73 -2.21 -15.03
C VAL A 56 5.20 -2.22 -14.98
N ILE A 57 4.60 -3.24 -14.36
CA ILE A 57 3.17 -3.33 -14.13
C ILE A 57 2.81 -2.54 -12.87
N SER A 58 1.81 -1.67 -12.94
CA SER A 58 1.36 -0.81 -11.85
C SER A 58 -0.16 -0.79 -11.79
N GLY A 59 -0.73 -0.51 -10.61
CA GLY A 59 -2.17 -0.38 -10.42
C GLY A 59 -2.73 -1.29 -9.32
N ARG A 60 -3.94 -0.99 -8.85
CA ARG A 60 -4.62 -1.82 -7.86
C ARG A 60 -5.35 -2.95 -8.58
N ALA A 61 -4.81 -4.17 -8.48
CA ALA A 61 -5.38 -5.35 -9.10
C ALA A 61 -5.13 -6.61 -8.26
N PRO A 62 -5.99 -7.64 -8.40
CA PRO A 62 -5.75 -8.94 -7.78
C PRO A 62 -4.47 -9.61 -8.28
N ILE A 63 -3.90 -10.47 -7.44
CA ILE A 63 -2.65 -11.21 -7.72
C ILE A 63 -2.72 -11.99 -9.05
N TRP A 64 -3.86 -12.61 -9.34
CA TRP A 64 -4.03 -13.38 -10.58
C TRP A 64 -3.96 -12.51 -11.85
N LEU A 65 -4.36 -11.24 -11.78
CA LEU A 65 -4.27 -10.32 -12.92
C LEU A 65 -2.82 -9.87 -13.14
N TYR A 66 -2.08 -9.65 -12.05
CA TYR A 66 -0.63 -9.44 -12.12
C TYR A 66 0.08 -10.66 -12.73
N ALA A 67 -0.24 -11.87 -12.27
CA ALA A 67 0.34 -13.10 -12.82
C ALA A 67 0.06 -13.25 -14.32
N TYR A 68 -1.17 -12.95 -14.75
CA TYR A 68 -1.56 -12.92 -16.15
C TYR A 68 -0.69 -11.93 -16.95
N PHE A 69 -0.58 -10.68 -16.52
CA PHE A 69 0.23 -9.70 -17.25
C PHE A 69 1.72 -9.98 -17.22
N VAL A 70 2.26 -10.56 -16.14
CA VAL A 70 3.65 -11.04 -16.13
C VAL A 70 3.86 -12.10 -17.23
N HIS A 71 2.90 -12.99 -17.42
CA HIS A 71 2.95 -13.98 -18.50
C HIS A 71 2.81 -13.34 -19.88
N GLU A 72 1.83 -12.47 -20.10
CA GLU A 72 1.62 -11.83 -21.42
C GLU A 72 2.80 -10.92 -21.82
N LEU A 73 3.46 -10.29 -20.85
CA LEU A 73 4.62 -9.42 -21.05
C LEU A 73 5.96 -10.18 -21.07
N HIS A 74 5.97 -11.51 -20.94
CA HIS A 74 7.20 -12.31 -20.98
C HIS A 74 8.07 -12.12 -22.25
N PRO A 75 7.55 -11.72 -23.43
CA PRO A 75 8.40 -11.45 -24.59
C PRO A 75 9.26 -10.18 -24.46
N THR A 76 8.98 -9.31 -23.48
CA THR A 76 9.79 -8.13 -23.18
C THR A 76 11.13 -8.55 -22.54
N LYS A 77 12.13 -7.65 -22.51
CA LYS A 77 13.45 -7.99 -21.94
C LYS A 77 13.40 -8.35 -20.46
N TRP A 78 12.50 -7.71 -19.72
CA TRP A 78 12.25 -7.94 -18.31
C TRP A 78 10.88 -7.36 -17.91
N VAL A 79 10.27 -7.96 -16.89
CA VAL A 79 9.00 -7.53 -16.31
C VAL A 79 9.20 -7.27 -14.82
N ALA A 80 8.61 -6.18 -14.33
CA ALA A 80 8.65 -5.79 -12.93
C ALA A 80 7.25 -5.42 -12.41
N CYS A 81 7.04 -5.54 -11.10
CA CYS A 81 5.81 -5.12 -10.42
C CYS A 81 6.09 -3.90 -9.54
N PHE A 82 5.34 -2.82 -9.75
CA PHE A 82 5.49 -1.59 -8.99
C PHE A 82 4.99 -1.74 -7.55
N ASP A 83 5.80 -1.32 -6.59
CA ASP A 83 5.41 -1.19 -5.19
C ASP A 83 5.59 0.25 -4.70
N PRO A 84 4.51 0.98 -4.38
CA PRO A 84 4.58 2.37 -3.98
C PRO A 84 5.26 2.58 -2.61
N ARG A 85 5.49 1.52 -1.82
CA ARG A 85 6.21 1.61 -0.53
C ARG A 85 7.73 1.76 -0.72
N ILE A 86 8.24 1.42 -1.91
CA ILE A 86 9.65 1.54 -2.28
C ILE A 86 9.85 2.42 -3.52
N SER A 87 8.79 3.04 -4.04
CA SER A 87 8.83 3.93 -5.22
C SER A 87 9.52 3.30 -6.44
N GLY A 88 9.29 2.00 -6.68
CA GLY A 88 10.00 1.29 -7.73
C GLY A 88 9.36 -0.02 -8.17
N GLY A 89 9.76 -0.48 -9.36
CA GLY A 89 9.36 -1.77 -9.92
C GLY A 89 10.32 -2.88 -9.49
N VAL A 90 9.83 -3.90 -8.79
CA VAL A 90 10.62 -5.10 -8.46
C VAL A 90 10.61 -6.04 -9.66
N VAL A 91 11.77 -6.33 -10.24
CA VAL A 91 11.90 -7.24 -11.38
C VAL A 91 11.56 -8.67 -10.97
N VAL A 92 10.58 -9.27 -11.66
CA VAL A 92 10.06 -10.61 -11.37
C VAL A 92 10.35 -11.63 -12.49
N ALA A 93 10.62 -11.15 -13.71
CA ALA A 93 11.02 -11.97 -14.85
C ALA A 93 12.04 -11.22 -15.70
N THR A 94 13.02 -11.93 -16.27
CA THR A 94 14.01 -11.35 -17.18
C THR A 94 14.52 -12.40 -18.16
N HIS A 95 14.71 -11.98 -19.40
CA HIS A 95 15.42 -12.74 -20.45
C HIS A 95 16.64 -11.96 -20.96
N SER A 96 17.08 -10.94 -20.22
CA SER A 96 18.17 -10.05 -20.60
C SER A 96 19.16 -9.85 -19.45
N ASN A 97 20.34 -9.33 -19.78
CA ASN A 97 21.32 -8.86 -18.81
C ASN A 97 21.10 -7.39 -18.39
N GLN A 98 20.02 -6.74 -18.84
CA GLN A 98 19.73 -5.34 -18.49
C GLN A 98 19.20 -5.17 -17.07
N ALA A 99 18.58 -6.22 -16.52
CA ALA A 99 18.06 -6.24 -15.16
C ALA A 99 18.07 -7.66 -14.58
N THR A 100 18.17 -7.77 -13.26
CA THR A 100 18.17 -9.04 -12.53
C THR A 100 16.90 -9.23 -11.71
N ILE A 101 16.46 -10.48 -11.51
CA ILE A 101 15.32 -10.79 -10.64
C ILE A 101 15.60 -10.25 -9.23
N GLY A 102 14.62 -9.57 -8.65
CA GLY A 102 14.71 -8.90 -7.34
C GLY A 102 15.32 -7.49 -7.38
N GLN A 103 15.87 -7.05 -8.52
CA GLN A 103 16.31 -5.66 -8.68
C GLN A 103 15.11 -4.72 -8.59
N ILE A 104 15.32 -3.57 -7.94
CA ILE A 104 14.33 -2.47 -7.89
C ILE A 104 14.68 -1.45 -8.97
N ILE A 105 13.78 -1.26 -9.93
CA ILE A 105 13.84 -0.19 -10.93
C ILE A 105 13.21 1.06 -10.30
N MET A 106 14.05 1.92 -9.74
CA MET A 106 13.62 3.15 -9.07
C MET A 106 13.05 4.16 -10.08
N GLU A 107 11.87 4.68 -9.78
CA GLU A 107 11.27 5.74 -10.58
C GLU A 107 12.05 7.06 -10.39
N SER A 108 12.28 7.79 -11.48
CA SER A 108 12.86 9.13 -11.37
C SER A 108 11.87 10.06 -10.66
N PRO A 109 12.29 10.85 -9.66
CA PRO A 109 11.39 11.74 -8.95
C PRO A 109 10.77 12.75 -9.92
N SER A 110 9.44 12.92 -9.84
CA SER A 110 8.76 14.07 -10.45
C SER A 110 9.12 15.34 -9.66
N SER A 111 9.25 16.48 -10.36
CA SER A 111 9.59 17.77 -9.73
C SER A 111 8.58 18.18 -8.65
N GLU A 112 9.08 18.76 -7.53
CA GLU A 112 8.36 19.15 -6.30
C GLU A 112 7.25 18.18 -5.86
N VAL A 113 7.65 17.11 -5.16
CA VAL A 113 6.70 16.15 -4.58
C VAL A 113 6.07 16.75 -3.33
N GLN A 114 4.82 17.20 -3.44
CA GLN A 114 3.99 17.49 -2.27
C GLN A 114 3.57 16.17 -1.61
N LEU A 115 4.04 15.93 -0.38
CA LEU A 115 3.61 14.75 0.39
C LEU A 115 2.13 14.84 0.74
N CYS A 116 1.36 13.82 0.39
CA CYS A 116 -0.04 13.76 0.76
C CYS A 116 -0.21 13.64 2.29
N PRO A 117 -1.41 13.88 2.83
CA PRO A 117 -1.70 13.61 4.23
C PRO A 117 -1.50 12.11 4.55
N ALA A 118 -0.87 11.86 5.69
CA ALA A 118 -0.87 10.57 6.37
C ALA A 118 -1.60 10.70 7.72
N LEU A 119 -2.70 9.98 7.86
CA LEU A 119 -3.58 9.94 9.03
C LEU A 119 -3.30 8.67 9.85
N MET A 120 -2.70 8.85 11.02
CA MET A 120 -2.43 7.78 11.96
C MET A 120 -3.66 7.52 12.85
N ILE A 121 -4.12 6.27 12.90
CA ILE A 121 -5.25 5.85 13.74
C ILE A 121 -4.67 5.21 15.00
N VAL A 122 -4.94 5.85 16.14
CA VAL A 122 -4.32 5.53 17.44
C VAL A 122 -5.37 5.33 18.52
N GLY A 123 -4.95 4.75 19.64
CA GLY A 123 -5.85 4.42 20.74
C GLY A 123 -5.38 3.19 21.52
N PRO A 124 -5.91 2.97 22.73
CA PRO A 124 -5.52 1.82 23.54
C PRO A 124 -5.77 0.49 22.82
N PRO A 125 -5.21 -0.63 23.33
CA PRO A 125 -5.49 -1.95 22.78
C PRO A 125 -7.01 -2.23 22.80
N ASN A 126 -7.50 -2.97 21.80
CA ASN A 126 -8.91 -3.38 21.69
C ASN A 126 -9.94 -2.23 21.58
N SER A 127 -9.52 -1.01 21.25
CA SER A 127 -10.45 0.12 21.00
C SER A 127 -11.08 0.13 19.61
N GLY A 128 -10.88 -0.90 18.77
CA GLY A 128 -11.44 -0.95 17.43
C GLY A 128 -10.65 -0.22 16.35
N LYS A 129 -9.39 0.18 16.60
CA LYS A 129 -8.50 0.83 15.62
C LYS A 129 -8.49 0.14 14.26
N SER A 130 -8.18 -1.16 14.22
CA SER A 130 -8.05 -1.91 12.97
C SER A 130 -9.38 -2.08 12.22
N VAL A 131 -10.49 -2.10 12.96
CA VAL A 131 -11.86 -2.10 12.41
C VAL A 131 -12.16 -0.74 11.79
N LEU A 132 -11.92 0.36 12.51
CA LEU A 132 -12.12 1.72 12.00
C LEU A 132 -11.23 1.99 10.79
N SER A 133 -9.94 1.65 10.85
CA SER A 133 -8.99 1.80 9.74
C SER A 133 -9.46 1.10 8.47
N HIS A 134 -9.99 -0.13 8.61
CA HIS A 134 -10.53 -0.87 7.48
C HIS A 134 -11.84 -0.27 6.97
N ALA A 135 -12.79 0.03 7.84
CA ALA A 135 -14.07 0.61 7.46
C ALA A 135 -13.91 1.97 6.78
N LEU A 136 -13.04 2.83 7.33
CA LEU A 136 -12.70 4.13 6.75
C LEU A 136 -12.04 3.98 5.37
N PHE A 137 -11.10 3.04 5.23
CA PHE A 137 -10.50 2.73 3.94
C PHE A 137 -11.53 2.30 2.89
N GLN A 138 -12.42 1.37 3.24
CA GLN A 138 -13.47 0.88 2.32
C GLN A 138 -14.45 1.99 1.95
N ALA A 139 -14.84 2.84 2.91
CA ALA A 139 -15.75 3.95 2.68
C ALA A 139 -15.15 5.04 1.77
N LEU A 140 -13.85 5.32 1.90
CA LEU A 140 -13.17 6.34 1.09
C LEU A 140 -12.79 5.83 -0.30
N LEU A 141 -12.64 4.52 -0.49
CA LEU A 141 -12.10 3.97 -1.72
C LEU A 141 -12.90 4.32 -3.01
N PRO A 142 -14.25 4.32 -3.00
CA PRO A 142 -15.03 4.70 -4.19
C PRO A 142 -14.80 6.14 -4.64
N GLU A 143 -14.67 7.07 -3.68
CA GLU A 143 -14.50 8.51 -3.94
C GLU A 143 -13.03 8.92 -4.10
N ASN A 144 -12.12 8.17 -3.46
CA ASN A 144 -10.69 8.40 -3.49
C ASN A 144 -9.91 7.11 -3.79
N PRO A 145 -9.76 6.74 -5.08
CA PRO A 145 -9.10 5.49 -5.50
C PRO A 145 -7.63 5.39 -5.09
N HIS A 146 -6.99 6.53 -4.84
CA HIS A 146 -5.58 6.63 -4.46
C HIS A 146 -5.36 6.64 -2.95
N VAL A 147 -6.39 6.39 -2.13
CA VAL A 147 -6.21 6.12 -0.70
C VAL A 147 -5.47 4.81 -0.48
N TYR A 148 -4.60 4.75 0.53
CA TYR A 148 -3.87 3.54 0.90
C TYR A 148 -3.96 3.28 2.39
N LEU A 149 -4.13 2.01 2.79
CA LEU A 149 -4.09 1.59 4.19
C LEU A 149 -2.77 0.86 4.47
N GLN A 150 -1.89 1.51 5.22
CA GLN A 150 -0.64 0.95 5.70
C GLN A 150 -0.83 0.38 7.11
N ARG A 151 -0.77 -0.95 7.22
CA ARG A 151 -0.70 -1.64 8.52
C ARG A 151 0.75 -1.62 9.00
N ALA A 152 1.00 -1.07 10.18
CA ALA A 152 2.33 -0.95 10.79
C ALA A 152 2.32 -1.56 12.20
N HIS A 153 1.90 -2.83 12.28
CA HIS A 153 1.88 -3.64 13.48
C HIS A 153 2.41 -5.06 13.17
N TRP A 154 3.03 -5.69 14.16
CA TRP A 154 3.66 -7.03 14.08
C TRP A 154 2.95 -8.07 14.97
N ASP A 155 1.80 -7.70 15.52
CA ASP A 155 1.06 -8.46 16.53
C ASP A 155 0.29 -9.67 15.97
N GLY A 156 0.40 -9.93 14.67
CA GLY A 156 -0.25 -11.05 13.99
C GLY A 156 -1.66 -10.73 13.49
N GLU A 157 -2.14 -9.50 13.61
CA GLU A 157 -3.44 -9.10 13.05
C GLU A 157 -3.35 -8.82 11.54
N GLY A 158 -4.43 -9.04 10.80
CA GLY A 158 -4.56 -8.68 9.38
C GLY A 158 -6.01 -8.59 8.93
N ASN A 159 -6.26 -8.26 7.65
CA ASN A 159 -7.64 -8.24 7.13
C ASN A 159 -8.33 -9.60 7.25
N TRP A 160 -7.56 -10.69 7.08
CA TRP A 160 -8.04 -12.07 7.26
C TRP A 160 -8.63 -12.32 8.66
N THR A 161 -8.14 -11.63 9.69
CA THR A 161 -8.67 -11.73 11.06
C THR A 161 -10.11 -11.22 11.11
N LEU A 162 -10.43 -10.17 10.37
CA LEU A 162 -11.77 -9.59 10.27
C LEU A 162 -12.66 -10.39 9.30
N GLU A 163 -12.07 -11.00 8.29
CA GLU A 163 -12.78 -11.74 7.23
C GLU A 163 -13.15 -13.18 7.62
N LEU A 164 -12.46 -13.79 8.61
CA LEU A 164 -12.72 -15.17 9.06
C LEU A 164 -14.10 -15.38 9.67
N GLY A 165 -14.67 -14.37 10.35
CA GLY A 165 -15.97 -14.46 11.02
C GLY A 165 -16.01 -15.33 12.29
N ASP A 166 -14.96 -16.08 12.61
CA ASP A 166 -14.78 -16.84 13.85
C ASP A 166 -13.71 -16.17 14.73
N GLU A 167 -14.15 -15.53 15.82
CA GLU A 167 -13.28 -14.82 16.76
C GLU A 167 -12.27 -15.72 17.47
N VAL A 168 -12.63 -16.97 17.76
CA VAL A 168 -11.76 -17.91 18.49
C VAL A 168 -10.63 -18.38 17.57
N GLN A 169 -10.97 -18.72 16.33
CA GLN A 169 -9.97 -19.10 15.34
C GLN A 169 -9.07 -17.92 14.97
N ALA A 170 -9.65 -16.73 14.82
CA ALA A 170 -8.89 -15.51 14.54
C ALA A 170 -7.86 -15.24 15.65
N GLU A 171 -8.24 -15.34 16.93
CA GLU A 171 -7.34 -15.11 18.04
C GLU A 171 -6.22 -16.17 18.13
N ALA A 172 -6.55 -17.46 17.91
CA ALA A 172 -5.55 -18.52 17.86
C ALA A 172 -4.51 -18.29 16.75
N MET A 173 -4.97 -17.86 15.56
CA MET A 173 -4.11 -17.56 14.43
C MET A 173 -3.26 -16.30 14.65
N LYS A 174 -3.79 -15.27 15.34
CA LYS A 174 -2.98 -14.09 15.70
C LYS A 174 -1.79 -14.49 16.55
N VAL A 175 -2.03 -15.30 17.60
CA VAL A 175 -0.97 -15.78 18.48
C VAL A 175 0.06 -16.61 17.70
N ALA A 176 -0.39 -17.48 16.80
CA ALA A 176 0.50 -18.30 15.98
C ALA A 176 1.35 -17.52 14.97
N ASN A 177 0.84 -16.40 14.45
CA ASN A 177 1.51 -15.58 13.43
C ASN A 177 2.13 -14.29 13.99
N LYS A 178 2.16 -14.13 15.31
CA LYS A 178 2.74 -12.96 15.96
C LYS A 178 4.24 -12.90 15.69
N GLY A 179 4.68 -11.81 15.05
CA GLY A 179 6.09 -11.55 14.82
C GLY A 179 6.81 -11.05 16.07
N ALA A 180 8.11 -10.83 15.94
CA ALA A 180 8.91 -10.14 16.93
C ALA A 180 9.20 -8.71 16.45
N LEU A 181 9.27 -7.76 17.39
CA LEU A 181 9.73 -6.41 17.08
C LEU A 181 11.24 -6.45 16.81
N THR A 182 11.65 -6.03 15.62
CA THR A 182 13.06 -5.83 15.26
C THR A 182 13.39 -4.34 15.27
N ALA A 183 14.68 -4.01 15.39
CA ALA A 183 15.15 -2.62 15.33
C ALA A 183 14.79 -1.92 14.01
N GLU A 184 14.64 -2.69 12.92
CA GLU A 184 14.35 -2.18 11.58
C GLU A 184 12.85 -1.99 11.30
N PHE A 185 11.97 -2.55 12.13
CA PHE A 185 10.54 -2.59 11.88
C PHE A 185 9.93 -1.19 11.70
N PHE A 186 10.14 -0.30 12.68
CA PHE A 186 9.60 1.06 12.62
C PHE A 186 10.28 1.94 11.57
N PRO A 187 11.62 1.93 11.42
CA PRO A 187 12.27 2.60 10.30
C PRO A 187 11.75 2.15 8.92
N TYR A 188 11.54 0.85 8.72
CA TYR A 188 11.00 0.31 7.48
C TYR A 188 9.59 0.85 7.19
N HIS A 189 8.70 0.83 8.18
CA HIS A 189 7.35 1.38 8.02
C HIS A 189 7.35 2.89 7.84
N ALA A 190 8.20 3.63 8.54
CA ALA A 190 8.34 5.07 8.36
C ALA A 190 8.75 5.42 6.93
N GLN A 191 9.78 4.75 6.39
CA GLN A 191 10.19 4.94 5.00
C GLN A 191 9.06 4.57 4.04
N SER A 192 8.39 3.44 4.27
CA SER A 192 7.26 3.00 3.45
C SER A 192 6.13 4.03 3.42
N ILE A 193 5.80 4.64 4.57
CA ILE A 193 4.78 5.70 4.68
C ILE A 193 5.22 6.93 3.89
N LEU A 194 6.49 7.35 3.99
CA LEU A 194 7.00 8.48 3.22
C LEU A 194 6.91 8.24 1.72
N GLU A 195 7.30 7.07 1.23
CA GLU A 195 7.15 6.72 -0.19
C GLU A 195 5.69 6.67 -0.61
N LEU A 196 4.81 6.05 0.19
CA LEU A 196 3.38 6.04 -0.07
C LEU A 196 2.81 7.46 -0.19
N ARG A 197 3.24 8.39 0.66
CA ARG A 197 2.80 9.80 0.62
C ARG A 197 3.22 10.54 -0.66
N ARG A 198 4.19 10.02 -1.43
CA ARG A 198 4.58 10.56 -2.74
C ARG A 198 3.68 10.06 -3.89
N HIS A 199 3.04 8.90 -3.71
CA HIS A 199 2.30 8.20 -4.77
C HIS A 199 0.78 8.13 -4.53
N LYS A 200 0.32 8.52 -3.35
CA LYS A 200 -1.06 8.40 -2.90
C LYS A 200 -1.64 9.78 -2.61
N SER A 201 -2.97 9.85 -2.54
CA SER A 201 -3.70 11.08 -2.17
C SER A 201 -3.95 11.16 -0.66
N LEU A 202 -3.98 10.01 0.02
CA LEU A 202 -4.16 9.88 1.46
C LEU A 202 -3.59 8.52 1.89
N VAL A 203 -2.81 8.52 2.97
CA VAL A 203 -2.33 7.29 3.62
C VAL A 203 -2.96 7.16 4.99
N LEU A 204 -3.76 6.13 5.20
CA LEU A 204 -4.22 5.71 6.52
C LEU A 204 -3.16 4.81 7.14
N VAL A 205 -2.75 5.10 8.36
CA VAL A 205 -1.70 4.34 9.07
C VAL A 205 -2.31 3.72 10.33
N ASP A 206 -2.39 2.39 10.34
CA ASP A 206 -2.86 1.62 11.49
C ASP A 206 -1.67 1.12 12.31
N ILE A 207 -1.57 1.55 13.56
CA ILE A 207 -0.48 1.17 14.46
C ILE A 207 -1.01 0.41 15.68
N GLY A 208 -0.15 -0.43 16.26
CA GLY A 208 -0.49 -1.19 17.47
C GLY A 208 -0.91 -0.29 18.64
N GLY A 209 -1.74 -0.80 19.54
CA GLY A 209 -2.41 -0.01 20.60
C GLY A 209 -1.57 0.42 21.81
N MET A 210 -0.25 0.32 21.75
CA MET A 210 0.63 0.73 22.84
C MET A 210 1.43 1.99 22.46
N VAL A 211 1.44 2.99 23.34
CA VAL A 211 2.37 4.13 23.22
C VAL A 211 3.78 3.63 23.54
N GLN A 212 4.69 3.76 22.59
CA GLN A 212 6.03 3.18 22.65
C GLN A 212 7.02 4.17 22.01
N PRO A 213 8.16 4.51 22.65
CA PRO A 213 9.17 5.40 22.08
C PRO A 213 9.70 4.93 20.72
N GLU A 214 9.77 3.63 20.50
CA GLU A 214 10.27 3.01 19.27
C GLU A 214 9.45 3.39 18.02
N LYS A 215 8.21 3.85 18.22
CA LYS A 215 7.32 4.34 17.14
C LYS A 215 7.63 5.75 16.66
N HIS A 216 8.61 6.43 17.26
CA HIS A 216 8.98 7.79 16.89
C HIS A 216 9.19 7.98 15.37
N PRO A 217 9.85 7.07 14.62
CA PRO A 217 9.98 7.20 13.17
C PRO A 217 8.63 7.27 12.43
N ILE A 218 7.60 6.55 12.91
CA ILE A 218 6.26 6.61 12.31
C ILE A 218 5.60 7.97 12.56
N LEU A 219 5.82 8.57 13.74
CA LEU A 219 5.30 9.90 14.03
C LEU A 219 5.83 10.91 13.03
N GLU A 220 7.14 10.90 12.75
CA GLU A 220 7.79 11.80 11.79
C GLU A 220 7.28 11.58 10.35
N ALA A 221 6.92 10.34 10.00
CA ALA A 221 6.38 10.01 8.70
C ALA A 221 4.90 10.39 8.52
N CYS A 222 4.15 10.59 9.61
CA CYS A 222 2.74 10.95 9.59
C CYS A 222 2.53 12.48 9.60
N SER A 223 1.28 12.92 9.45
CA SER A 223 0.93 14.36 9.48
C SER A 223 -0.25 14.67 10.39
N HIS A 224 -1.17 13.72 10.50
CA HIS A 224 -2.40 13.83 11.23
C HIS A 224 -2.61 12.59 12.09
N TYR A 225 -3.44 12.70 13.12
CA TYR A 225 -3.86 11.54 13.91
C TYR A 225 -5.32 11.62 14.33
N LEU A 226 -5.92 10.45 14.54
CA LEU A 226 -7.26 10.24 15.06
C LEU A 226 -7.17 9.28 16.24
N ILE A 227 -7.72 9.68 17.39
CA ILE A 227 -7.80 8.81 18.58
C ILE A 227 -9.14 8.09 18.57
N ILE A 228 -9.12 6.78 18.80
CA ILE A 228 -10.30 5.99 19.16
C ILE A 228 -10.10 5.38 20.54
N SER A 229 -10.97 5.68 21.50
CA SER A 229 -10.88 5.15 22.85
C SER A 229 -12.23 5.09 23.57
N ALA A 230 -12.57 3.92 24.10
CA ALA A 230 -13.67 3.79 25.05
C ALA A 230 -13.31 4.29 26.47
N LYS A 231 -12.01 4.53 26.72
CA LYS A 231 -11.45 4.95 28.01
C LYS A 231 -10.97 6.38 27.93
N THR A 232 -11.71 7.31 28.53
CA THR A 232 -11.39 8.74 28.51
C THR A 232 -10.04 9.04 29.14
N GLU A 233 -9.65 8.27 30.16
CA GLU A 233 -8.40 8.41 30.88
C GLU A 233 -7.15 8.07 30.05
N GLU A 234 -7.30 7.31 28.96
CA GLU A 234 -6.18 6.97 28.07
C GLU A 234 -5.96 8.00 26.95
N ILE A 235 -6.90 8.95 26.75
CA ILE A 235 -6.89 9.90 25.64
C ILE A 235 -5.70 10.88 25.74
N ASP A 236 -5.46 11.44 26.92
CA ASP A 236 -4.40 12.44 27.14
C ASP A 236 -3.00 11.88 26.83
N LYS A 237 -2.76 10.61 27.17
CA LYS A 237 -1.52 9.91 26.85
C LYS A 237 -1.27 9.83 25.33
N TRP A 238 -2.32 9.67 24.53
CA TRP A 238 -2.21 9.67 23.08
C TRP A 238 -2.04 11.08 22.50
N HIS A 239 -2.64 12.09 23.13
CA HIS A 239 -2.34 13.49 22.78
C HIS A 239 -0.86 13.82 23.02
N GLU A 240 -0.32 13.52 24.20
CA GLU A 240 1.09 13.77 24.50
C GLU A 240 2.00 13.06 23.48
N PHE A 241 1.68 11.80 23.17
CA PHE A 241 2.48 11.02 22.24
C PHE A 241 2.43 11.55 20.79
N CYS A 242 1.25 11.90 20.27
CA CYS A 242 1.11 12.28 18.86
C CYS A 242 1.33 13.77 18.62
N ARG A 243 0.81 14.62 19.50
CA ARG A 243 0.87 16.08 19.37
C ARG A 243 2.18 16.62 19.91
N ASP A 244 2.49 16.34 21.17
CA ASP A 244 3.59 17.02 21.84
C ASP A 244 4.95 16.45 21.41
N ARG A 245 5.03 15.13 21.23
CA ARG A 245 6.25 14.46 20.76
C ARG A 245 6.35 14.31 19.23
N GLY A 246 5.21 14.24 18.54
CA GLY A 246 5.14 13.99 17.10
C GLY A 246 4.79 15.20 16.23
N ASN A 247 4.36 16.31 16.85
CA ASN A 247 3.89 17.52 16.16
C ASN A 247 2.78 17.25 15.11
N LEU A 248 1.93 16.26 15.37
CA LEU A 248 0.84 15.87 14.48
C LEU A 248 -0.43 16.68 14.75
N SER A 249 -1.23 16.91 13.71
CA SER A 249 -2.52 17.58 13.84
C SER A 249 -3.64 16.59 14.18
N THR A 250 -4.43 16.87 15.22
CA THR A 250 -5.57 16.03 15.59
C THR A 250 -6.73 16.27 14.63
N VAL A 251 -7.30 15.19 14.09
CA VAL A 251 -8.50 15.25 13.23
C VAL A 251 -9.77 15.01 14.04
N ALA A 252 -9.74 13.99 14.92
CA ALA A 252 -10.87 13.65 15.78
C ALA A 252 -10.44 12.82 16.99
N VAL A 253 -11.31 12.79 18.00
CA VAL A 253 -11.28 11.85 19.12
C VAL A 253 -12.66 11.19 19.15
N ILE A 254 -12.68 9.85 19.06
CA ILE A 254 -13.88 9.01 18.99
C ILE A 254 -13.94 8.10 20.21
#